data_AF-A0A2V7FF71-F1
#
_entry.id   AF-A0A2V7FF71-F1
#
_cell.length_a   1.000
_cell.length_b   1.000
_cell.length_c   1.000
_cell.angle_alpha   90.00
_cell.angle_beta   90.00
_cell.angle_gamma   90.00
#
_symmetry.space_group_name_H-M   'P 1'
#
loop_
_entity.id
_entity.type
_entity.pdbx_description
1 polymer ?
#
loop_
_entity_poly.entity_id
_entity_poly.type
_entity_poly.pdbx_seq_one_letter_code
_entity_poly.pdbx_strand_id
1 'polypeptide(L)' 'MQAAYRELRELGVAVESTIEHNVSRSVYFRDPDGNRVELYCDMVADGFEAMRTLGPRRDDLDIETGEIVGRGKEYVR' A
#
# COMPACT_ATOMS: atom_id res chain seq x y z
N MET A 1 4.36 -2.12 -8.95
CA MET A 1 3.00 -2.27 -8.38
C MET A 1 1.91 -1.70 -9.28
N GLN A 2 2.21 -0.69 -10.10
CA GLN A 2 1.29 -0.03 -11.03
C GLN A 2 0.62 -1.00 -12.02
N ALA A 3 1.37 -1.97 -12.56
CA ALA A 3 0.80 -2.97 -13.46
C ALA A 3 -0.35 -3.76 -12.82
N ALA A 4 -0.16 -4.26 -11.60
CA ALA A 4 -1.19 -4.99 -10.85
C ALA A 4 -2.39 -4.09 -10.52
N TYR A 5 -2.16 -2.81 -10.18
CA TYR A 5 -3.26 -1.85 -9.97
C TYR A 5 -4.11 -1.66 -11.23
N ARG A 6 -3.48 -1.49 -12.39
CA ARG A 6 -4.19 -1.35 -13.68
C ARG A 6 -4.95 -2.62 -14.04
N GLU A 7 -4.33 -3.79 -13.87
CA GLU A 7 -4.97 -5.08 -14.13
C GLU A 7 -6.23 -5.27 -13.26
N LEU A 8 -6.16 -4.97 -11.95
CA LEU A 8 -7.33 -5.01 -11.08
C LEU A 8 -8.45 -4.09 -11.59
N ARG A 9 -8.11 -2.87 -12.02
CA ARG A 9 -9.09 -1.91 -12.56
C ARG A 9 -9.71 -2.39 -13.87
N GLU A 10 -8.91 -2.95 -14.77
CA GLU A 10 -9.36 -3.53 -16.04
C GLU A 10 -10.31 -4.72 -15.82
N LEU A 11 -10.06 -5.52 -14.78
CA LEU A 11 -10.93 -6.61 -14.34
C LEU A 11 -12.20 -6.14 -13.61
N GLY A 12 -12.39 -4.83 -13.43
CA GLY A 12 -13.54 -4.26 -12.72
C GLY A 12 -13.47 -4.39 -11.19
N VAL A 13 -12.30 -4.75 -10.64
CA VAL A 13 -12.09 -4.81 -9.19
C VAL A 13 -11.99 -3.40 -8.64
N ALA A 14 -12.82 -3.09 -7.63
CA ALA A 14 -12.78 -1.82 -6.92
C ALA A 14 -11.60 -1.81 -5.95
N VAL A 15 -10.61 -0.95 -6.22
CA VAL A 15 -9.51 -0.69 -5.28
C VAL A 15 -10.03 0.21 -4.16
N GLU A 16 -9.88 -0.25 -2.91
CA GLU A 16 -10.30 0.49 -1.71
C GLU A 16 -9.29 1.58 -1.33
N SER A 17 -7.99 1.27 -1.38
CA SER A 17 -6.93 2.22 -1.03
C SER A 17 -5.57 1.80 -1.57
N THR A 18 -4.71 2.78 -1.81
CA THR A 18 -3.31 2.64 -2.19
C THR A 18 -2.46 3.36 -1.17
N ILE A 19 -1.48 2.67 -0.59
CA ILE A 19 -0.83 3.09 0.64
C ILE A 19 0.68 2.91 0.53
N GLU A 20 1.44 3.88 1.03
CA GLU A 20 2.85 3.73 1.31
C GLU A 20 3.07 3.49 2.81
N HIS A 21 3.75 2.39 3.10
CA HIS A 21 4.34 2.09 4.39
C HIS A 21 5.83 2.41 4.34
N ASN A 22 6.47 2.50 5.50
CA ASN A 22 7.92 2.74 5.57
C ASN A 22 8.77 1.67 4.85
N VAL A 23 8.21 0.48 4.63
CA VAL A 23 8.95 -0.66 4.08
C VAL A 23 8.37 -1.18 2.77
N SER A 24 7.12 -0.83 2.45
CA SER A 24 6.39 -1.40 1.34
C SER A 24 5.37 -0.40 0.79
N ARG A 25 4.93 -0.62 -0.45
CA ARG A 25 3.72 0.00 -0.97
C ARG A 25 2.67 -1.10 -1.10
N SER A 26 1.41 -0.75 -0.85
CA SER A 26 0.30 -1.69 -0.86
C SER A 26 -0.92 -1.19 -1.66
N VAL A 27 -1.63 -2.12 -2.29
CA VAL A 27 -2.99 -1.94 -2.84
C VAL A 27 -3.95 -2.81 -2.04
N TYR A 28 -5.03 -2.22 -1.54
CA TYR A 28 -6.10 -2.94 -0.83
C TYR A 28 -7.36 -3.00 -1.68
N PHE A 29 -7.99 -4.17 -1.73
CA PHE A 29 -9.27 -4.39 -2.40
C PHE A 29 -10.01 -5.57 -1.75
N ARG A 30 -11.22 -5.89 -2.23
CA ARG A 30 -11.96 -7.07 -1.80
C ARG A 30 -11.98 -8.14 -2.88
N ASP A 31 -11.78 -9.39 -2.47
CA ASP A 31 -12.06 -10.54 -3.32
C ASP A 31 -13.59 -10.75 -3.46
N PRO A 32 -14.04 -11.65 -4.36
CA PRO A 32 -15.46 -11.93 -4.56
C PRO A 32 -16.19 -12.44 -3.30
N ASP A 33 -15.48 -13.02 -2.34
CA ASP A 33 -16.02 -13.50 -1.07
C ASP A 33 -16.10 -12.39 0.00
N GLY A 34 -15.59 -11.19 -0.33
CA GLY A 34 -15.60 -10.01 0.53
C GLY A 34 -14.40 -9.90 1.47
N ASN A 35 -13.42 -10.80 1.37
CA ASN A 35 -12.19 -10.72 2.16
C ASN A 35 -11.35 -9.54 1.69
N ARG A 36 -10.74 -8.84 2.64
CA ARG A 36 -9.84 -7.75 2.32
C ARG A 36 -8.47 -8.31 1.97
N VAL A 37 -8.06 -8.09 0.73
CA VAL A 37 -6.77 -8.52 0.19
C VAL A 37 -5.82 -7.34 0.16
N GLU A 38 -4.55 -7.62 0.46
CA GLU A 38 -3.44 -6.68 0.31
C GLU A 38 -2.42 -7.25 -0.68
N LEU A 39 -2.16 -6.51 -1.75
CA LEU A 39 -0.99 -6.74 -2.59
C LEU A 39 0.07 -5.72 -2.22
N TYR A 40 1.25 -6.18 -1.81
CA TYR A 40 2.35 -5.32 -1.42
C TYR A 40 3.61 -5.58 -2.24
N CYS A 41 4.45 -4.56 -2.31
CA CYS A 41 5.79 -4.62 -2.86
C CYS A 41 6.77 -3.99 -1.88
N ASP A 42 7.82 -4.73 -1.52
CA ASP A 42 8.88 -4.21 -0.67
C ASP A 42 9.64 -3.07 -1.36
N MET A 43 10.03 -2.08 -0.55
CA MET A 43 10.85 -0.93 -0.96
C MET A 43 12.27 -0.98 -0.40
N VAL A 44 12.52 -1.90 0.53
CA VAL A 44 13.80 -2.07 1.23
C VAL A 44 14.18 -3.55 1.26
N ALA A 45 15.49 -3.83 1.29
CA ALA A 45 15.98 -5.20 1.37
C ALA A 45 15.76 -5.84 2.75
N ASP A 46 15.86 -5.06 3.84
CA ASP A 46 15.57 -5.49 5.21
C ASP A 46 14.41 -4.67 5.80
N GLY A 47 13.20 -5.21 5.64
CA GLY A 47 11.98 -4.59 6.19
C GLY A 47 11.94 -4.61 7.72
N PHE A 48 12.58 -5.57 8.39
CA PHE A 48 12.57 -5.63 9.85
C PHE A 48 13.41 -4.52 10.46
N GLU A 49 14.58 -4.25 9.89
CA GLU A 49 15.41 -3.12 10.31
C GLU A 49 14.71 -1.80 10.10
N ALA A 50 14.19 -1.57 8.89
CA ALA A 50 13.46 -0.34 8.58
C ALA A 50 12.25 -0.11 9.50
N MET A 51 11.49 -1.16 9.83
CA MET A 51 10.40 -1.05 10.81
C MET A 51 10.89 -0.73 12.23
N ARG A 52 12.03 -1.29 12.67
CA ARG A 52 12.60 -0.97 13.98
C ARG A 52 13.02 0.50 14.09
N THR A 53 13.52 1.08 12.99
CA THR A 53 14.06 2.44 12.98
C THR A 53 13.00 3.51 12.70
N LEU A 54 12.09 3.24 11.76
CA LEU A 54 11.12 4.24 11.27
C LEU A 54 9.73 4.05 11.88
N GLY A 55 9.48 2.90 12.52
CA GLY A 55 8.16 2.54 13.05
C GLY A 55 7.12 2.28 11.95
N PRO A 56 5.85 2.06 12.33
CA PRO A 56 4.75 1.93 11.38
C PRO A 56 4.35 3.30 10.80
N ARG A 57 4.14 3.35 9.49
CA ARG A 57 3.57 4.51 8.77
C ARG A 57 2.53 4.01 7.77
N ARG A 58 1.56 4.87 7.47
CA ARG A 58 0.50 4.59 6.51
C ARG A 58 0.13 5.89 5.81
N ASP A 59 0.74 6.18 4.68
CA ASP A 59 0.43 7.37 3.88
C ASP A 59 -0.41 7.00 2.65
N ASP A 60 -1.37 7.83 2.31
CA ASP A 60 -2.15 7.68 1.08
C ASP A 60 -1.26 7.99 -0.12
N LEU A 61 -1.19 7.03 -1.03
CA LEU A 61 -0.31 7.04 -2.19
C LEU A 61 -1.16 7.15 -3.46
N ASP A 62 -0.86 8.10 -4.34
CA ASP A 62 -1.23 7.96 -5.74
C ASP A 62 -0.28 6.94 -6.38
N ILE A 63 -0.80 5.77 -6.72
CA ILE A 63 0.04 4.69 -7.23
C ILE A 63 0.52 4.93 -8.66
N GLU A 64 -0.23 5.70 -9.45
CA GLU A 64 0.11 5.98 -10.84
C GLU A 64 1.26 6.97 -10.93
N THR A 65 1.26 8.00 -10.09
CA THR A 65 2.36 8.99 -10.03
C THR A 65 3.47 8.59 -9.06
N GLY A 66 3.15 7.78 -8.05
CA GLY A 66 4.04 7.43 -6.95
C GLY A 66 4.15 8.50 -5.87
N GLU A 67 3.29 9.52 -5.90
CA GLU A 67 3.30 10.65 -4.96
C GLU A 67 2.43 10.40 -3.73
N ILE A 68 2.86 10.91 -2.58
CA ILE A 68 2.04 10.91 -1.37
C ILE A 68 1.00 12.02 -1.48
N VAL A 69 -0.27 11.62 -1.46
CA VAL A 69 -1.43 12.52 -1.59
C VAL A 69 -2.13 12.80 -0.26
N GLY A 70 -1.81 12.02 0.77
CA GLY A 70 -2.27 12.25 2.14
C GLY A 70 -1.31 11.61 3.12
N ARG A 71 -0.89 12.35 4.16
CA ARG A 71 -0.11 11.75 5.24
C ARG A 71 -1.05 11.18 6.28
N GLY A 72 -0.94 9.89 6.57
CA GLY A 72 -1.76 9.27 7.60
C GLY A 72 -1.25 9.58 8.99
N LYS A 73 -2.00 9.10 9.99
CA LYS A 73 -1.64 9.31 11.39
C LYS A 73 -0.37 8.53 11.72
N GLU A 74 0.62 9.23 12.25
CA GLU A 74 1.76 8.60 12.90
C GLU A 74 1.23 7.80 14.09
N TYR A 75 1.39 6.48 14.06
CA TYR A 75 1.06 5.63 15.20
C TYR A 75 2.21 5.74 16.20
N VAL A 76 2.35 6.93 16.82
CA VAL A 76 3.28 7.14 17.94
C VAL A 76 2.79 6.31 19.11
N ARG A 77 3.67 5.48 19.68
CA ARG A 77 3.43 4.79 20.95
C ARG A 77 3.50 5.77 22.12
#